data_AF-A0AAV5K202-F1
#
_entry.id   AF-A0AAV5K202-F1
#
_cell.length_a   1.000
_cell.length_b   1.000
_cell.length_c   1.000
_cell.angle_alpha   90.00
_cell.angle_beta   90.00
_cell.angle_gamma   90.00
#
_symmetry.space_group_name_H-M   'P 1'
#
loop_
_entity.id
_entity.type
_entity.pdbx_description
1 polymer ?
#
loop_
_entity_poly.entity_id
_entity_poly.type
_entity_poly.pdbx_seq_one_letter_code
_entity_poly.pdbx_strand_id
1 'polypeptide(L)'
;MFVTTADPLLEHPIITVNTVLSLLAVDYPANKLACYVSDDGCSPITFYSLLQASSFAQLWVPFCKKYKIQVRAPFRYFLVKPPISNDNAEFQQEWIKMKVCN
;
A
#
# COMPACT_ATOMS: atom_id res chain seq x y z
N MET A 1 -15.31 -0.13 0.11
CA MET A 1 -14.66 -1.26 0.81
C MET A 1 -14.48 -0.86 2.26
N PHE A 2 -14.76 -1.78 3.19
CA PHE A 2 -14.63 -1.54 4.63
C PHE A 2 -13.47 -2.39 5.17
N VAL A 3 -12.63 -1.80 6.01
CA VAL A 3 -11.55 -2.44 6.75
C VAL A 3 -11.82 -2.17 8.23
N THR A 4 -11.77 -3.21 9.06
CA THR A 4 -12.00 -3.10 10.50
C THR A 4 -10.76 -3.57 11.24
N THR A 5 -10.43 -2.94 12.35
CA THR A 5 -9.38 -3.35 13.28
C THR A 5 -9.82 -3.00 14.70
N ALA A 6 -9.37 -3.76 15.69
CA ALA A 6 -9.84 -3.62 17.07
C ALA A 6 -8.72 -3.54 18.11
N ASP A 7 -7.59 -4.23 17.91
CA ASP A 7 -6.50 -4.23 18.87
C ASP A 7 -5.15 -4.11 18.15
N PRO A 8 -4.41 -3.00 18.30
CA PRO A 8 -3.14 -2.79 17.61
C PRO A 8 -2.01 -3.74 18.07
N LEU A 9 -2.15 -4.41 19.22
CA LEU A 9 -1.17 -5.37 19.73
C LEU A 9 -1.37 -6.75 19.10
N LEU A 10 -2.62 -7.16 18.88
CA LEU A 10 -2.95 -8.41 18.20
C LEU A 10 -2.93 -8.26 16.67
N GLU A 11 -3.37 -7.10 16.19
CA GLU A 11 -3.45 -6.72 14.77
C GLU A 11 -2.49 -5.57 14.50
N HIS A 12 -1.21 -5.90 14.29
CA HIS A 12 -0.18 -4.89 14.11
C HIS A 12 -0.60 -3.89 12.99
N PRO A 13 -0.56 -2.56 13.22
CA PRO A 13 -1.04 -1.54 12.28
C PRO A 13 -0.49 -1.62 10.85
N ILE A 14 0.71 -2.21 10.69
CA ILE A 14 1.34 -2.42 9.40
C ILE A 14 0.52 -3.35 8.49
N ILE A 15 -0.20 -4.31 9.05
CA ILE A 15 -1.07 -5.23 8.31
C ILE A 15 -2.30 -4.49 7.78
N THR A 16 -2.92 -3.66 8.63
CA THR A 16 -4.04 -2.78 8.25
C THR A 16 -3.62 -1.81 7.16
N VAL A 17 -2.46 -1.15 7.30
CA VAL A 17 -1.89 -0.26 6.29
C VAL A 17 -1.66 -0.96 4.95
N ASN A 18 -1.06 -2.16 4.96
CA ASN A 18 -0.84 -2.93 3.73
C ASN A 18 -2.14 -3.29 3.03
N THR A 19 -3.17 -3.63 3.80
CA THR A 19 -4.50 -3.91 3.28
C THR A 19 -5.09 -2.66 2.63
N VAL A 20 -5.10 -1.52 3.33
CA VAL A 20 -5.61 -0.24 2.80
C VAL A 20 -4.88 0.17 1.51
N LEU A 21 -3.55 0.12 1.49
CA LEU A 21 -2.76 0.46 0.30
C LEU A 21 -3.05 -0.47 -0.88
N SER A 22 -3.20 -1.78 -0.62
CA SER A 22 -3.59 -2.75 -1.64
C SER A 22 -4.96 -2.43 -2.24
N LEU A 23 -5.93 -2.06 -1.40
CA LEU A 23 -7.28 -1.68 -1.83
C LEU A 23 -7.30 -0.37 -2.64
N LEU A 24 -6.52 0.64 -2.23
CA LEU A 24 -6.42 1.91 -2.95
C LEU A 24 -5.75 1.78 -4.31
N ALA A 25 -4.87 0.80 -4.48
CA ALA A 25 -4.18 0.53 -5.73
C ALA A 25 -4.99 -0.35 -6.70
N VAL A 26 -6.23 -0.74 -6.36
CA VAL A 26 -7.04 -1.59 -7.22
C VAL A 26 -7.34 -0.91 -8.56
N ASP A 27 -7.31 -1.70 -9.63
CA ASP A 27 -7.65 -1.25 -10.98
C ASP A 27 -9.17 -1.07 -11.10
N TYR A 28 -9.66 0.02 -10.52
CA TYR A 28 -11.05 0.43 -10.53
C TYR A 28 -11.14 1.96 -10.67
N PRO A 29 -12.20 2.50 -11.30
CA PRO A 29 -12.36 3.95 -11.41
C PRO A 29 -12.33 4.63 -10.04
N ALA A 30 -11.47 5.63 -9.88
CA ALA A 30 -11.23 6.30 -8.60
C ALA A 30 -12.50 6.95 -8.02
N ASN A 31 -13.39 7.45 -8.87
CA ASN A 31 -14.67 8.04 -8.47
C ASN A 31 -15.73 7.01 -8.05
N LYS A 32 -15.46 5.70 -8.19
CA LYS A 32 -16.37 4.62 -7.81
C LYS A 32 -15.82 3.76 -6.67
N LEU A 33 -14.64 4.09 -6.15
CA LEU A 33 -14.02 3.35 -5.06
C LEU A 33 -13.77 4.26 -3.86
N ALA A 34 -14.34 3.87 -2.73
CA ALA A 34 -14.03 4.44 -1.42
C ALA A 34 -13.55 3.34 -0.48
N CYS A 35 -12.56 3.65 0.35
CA CYS A 35 -12.05 2.79 1.40
C CYS A 35 -12.39 3.44 2.74
N TYR A 36 -13.07 2.70 3.63
CA TYR A 36 -13.44 3.14 4.96
C TYR A 36 -12.71 2.24 5.97
N VAL A 37 -12.12 2.84 7.00
CA VAL A 37 -11.44 2.12 8.07
C VAL A 37 -12.16 2.41 9.39
N SER A 38 -12.58 1.35 10.10
CA SER A 38 -13.10 1.42 11.46
C SER A 38 -12.05 0.87 12.42
N ASP A 39 -11.72 1.64 13.45
CA ASP A 39 -10.79 1.24 14.51
C ASP A 39 -11.53 1.25 15.85
N ASP A 40 -11.94 0.06 16.31
CA ASP A 40 -12.68 -0.11 17.56
C ASP A 40 -11.77 0.09 18.78
N GLY A 41 -10.45 -0.05 18.59
CA GLY A 41 -9.44 0.15 19.64
C GLY A 41 -9.06 1.61 19.85
N CYS A 42 -9.54 2.52 19.01
CA CYS A 42 -9.22 3.96 19.05
C CYS A 42 -7.71 4.22 19.18
N SER A 43 -6.89 3.44 18.48
CA SER A 43 -5.44 3.41 18.69
C SER A 43 -4.76 4.61 18.01
N PRO A 44 -4.02 5.45 18.76
CA PRO A 44 -3.26 6.53 18.14
C PRO A 44 -2.21 5.99 17.17
N ILE A 45 -1.64 4.80 17.44
CA ILE A 45 -0.64 4.18 16.58
C ILE A 45 -1.27 3.78 15.23
N THR A 46 -2.49 3.22 15.25
CA THR A 46 -3.24 2.90 14.02
C THR A 46 -3.52 4.16 13.22
N PHE A 47 -3.99 5.23 13.88
CA PHE A 47 -4.24 6.52 13.25
C PHE A 47 -2.98 7.09 12.57
N TYR A 48 -1.86 7.19 13.29
CA TYR A 48 -0.61 7.70 12.73
C TYR A 48 -0.10 6.83 11.58
N SER A 49 -0.25 5.50 11.69
CA SER A 49 0.14 4.57 10.62
C SER A 49 -0.68 4.80 9.34
N LEU A 50 -1.99 5.01 9.46
CA LEU A 50 -2.87 5.32 8.33
C LEU A 50 -2.58 6.70 7.74
N LEU A 51 -2.24 7.69 8.57
CA LEU A 51 -1.83 9.02 8.11
C LEU A 51 -0.58 8.92 7.24
N GLN A 52 0.46 8.22 7.69
CA GLN A 52 1.69 8.00 6.89
C GLN A 52 1.40 7.19 5.63
N ALA A 53 0.55 6.16 5.74
CA ALA A 53 0.10 5.38 4.60
C ALA A 53 -0.60 6.24 3.54
N SER A 54 -1.40 7.24 3.95
CA SER A 54 -2.07 8.15 3.02
C SER A 54 -1.08 8.98 2.19
N SER A 55 0.02 9.43 2.80
CA SER A 55 1.12 10.10 2.10
C SER A 55 1.82 9.15 1.14
N PHE A 56 2.16 7.94 1.60
CA PHE A 56 2.82 6.93 0.77
C PHE A 56 1.94 6.45 -0.40
N ALA A 57 0.61 6.40 -0.22
CA ALA A 57 -0.34 6.02 -1.26
C ALA A 57 -0.24 6.91 -2.51
N GLN A 58 0.12 8.18 -2.35
CA GLN A 58 0.33 9.12 -3.46
C GLN A 58 1.47 8.70 -4.39
N LEU A 59 2.44 7.93 -3.87
CA LEU A 59 3.55 7.37 -4.64
C LEU A 59 3.22 5.95 -5.12
N TRP A 60 2.71 5.11 -4.21
CA TRP A 60 2.46 3.70 -4.47
C TRP A 60 1.36 3.45 -5.49
N VAL A 61 0.23 4.16 -5.40
CA VAL A 61 -0.93 3.92 -6.28
C VAL A 61 -0.59 4.23 -7.75
N PRO A 62 0.03 5.38 -8.09
CA PRO A 62 0.48 5.63 -9.46
C PRO A 62 1.49 4.60 -9.97
N PHE A 63 2.45 4.20 -9.12
CA PHE A 63 3.43 3.17 -9.47
C PHE A 63 2.75 1.83 -9.81
N CYS A 64 1.81 1.38 -8.97
CA CYS A 64 1.04 0.17 -9.23
C CYS A 64 0.28 0.22 -10.56
N LYS A 65 -0.35 1.36 -10.86
CA LYS A 65 -1.13 1.55 -12.09
C LYS A 65 -0.23 1.63 -13.32
N LYS A 66 0.85 2.42 -13.28
CA LYS A 66 1.83 2.59 -14.36
C LYS A 66 2.42 1.25 -14.81
N TYR A 67 2.81 0.41 -13.85
CA TYR A 67 3.49 -0.86 -14.11
C TYR A 67 2.59 -2.09 -13.99
N LYS A 68 1.26 -1.91 -13.89
CA LYS A 68 0.27 -2.98 -13.79
C LYS A 68 0.63 -4.04 -12.72
N ILE A 69 1.06 -3.57 -11.55
CA ILE A 69 1.51 -4.42 -10.45
C ILE A 69 0.34 -5.28 -9.95
N GLN A 70 0.56 -6.60 -9.91
CA GLN A 70 -0.44 -7.59 -9.50
C GLN A 70 -0.53 -7.72 -7.98
N VAL A 71 0.62 -7.75 -7.28
CA VAL A 71 0.68 -7.81 -5.81
C VAL A 71 0.76 -6.38 -5.28
N ARG A 72 -0.38 -5.86 -4.80
CA ARG A 72 -0.54 -4.44 -4.44
C ARG A 72 -0.33 -4.13 -2.96
N ALA A 73 -0.15 -5.16 -2.12
CA ALA A 73 0.30 -5.00 -0.76
C ALA A 73 1.84 -4.81 -0.77
N PRO A 74 2.38 -3.63 -0.41
CA PRO A 74 3.81 -3.34 -0.51
C PRO A 74 4.72 -4.35 0.21
N PHE A 75 4.34 -4.74 1.44
CA PHE A 75 5.08 -5.72 2.22
C PHE A 75 5.24 -7.02 1.43
N ARG A 76 4.15 -7.53 0.86
CA ARG A 76 4.19 -8.77 0.07
C ARG A 76 4.91 -8.59 -1.26
N TYR A 77 4.78 -7.44 -1.91
CA TYR A 77 5.42 -7.14 -3.19
C TYR A 77 6.95 -7.17 -3.08
N PHE A 78 7.50 -6.49 -2.06
CA PHE A 78 8.95 -6.35 -1.90
C PHE A 78 9.66 -7.53 -1.20
N LEU A 79 8.90 -8.47 -0.64
CA LEU A 79 9.45 -9.73 -0.11
C LEU A 79 10.00 -10.65 -1.21
N VAL A 80 9.50 -10.52 -2.43
CA VAL A 80 9.95 -11.32 -3.57
C VAL A 80 11.16 -10.64 -4.21
N LYS A 81 12.02 -11.43 -4.87
CA LYS A 81 13.14 -10.91 -5.66
C LYS A 81 12.64 -9.87 -6.68
N PRO A 82 13.46 -8.85 -6.99
CA PRO A 82 13.11 -7.86 -7.99
C PRO A 82 12.69 -8.57 -9.29
N PRO A 83 11.62 -8.09 -9.96
CA PRO A 83 11.26 -8.61 -11.27
C PRO A 83 12.47 -8.46 -12.21
N ILE A 84 12.95 -9.61 -12.71
CA ILE A 84 14.04 -9.68 -13.70
C ILE A 84 13.44 -9.25 -15.04
N SER A 85 13.39 -7.95 -15.29
CA SER A 85 13.00 -7.39 -16.58
C SER A 85 14.25 -6.76 -17.21
N ASN A 86 14.87 -7.45 -18.17
CA ASN A 86 16.11 -7.00 -18.80
C ASN A 86 15.97 -5.74 -19.67
N ASP A 87 14.75 -5.26 -19.95
CA ASP A 87 14.51 -4.29 -21.04
C ASP A 87 13.95 -2.92 -20.61
N ASN A 88 13.73 -2.63 -19.32
CA ASN A 88 13.18 -1.33 -18.90
C ASN A 88 13.97 -0.67 -17.76
N ALA A 89 14.97 0.13 -18.13
CA ALA A 89 15.82 0.89 -17.20
C ALA A 89 15.03 1.90 -16.34
N GLU A 90 13.99 2.52 -16.91
CA GLU A 90 13.11 3.46 -16.18
C GLU A 90 12.37 2.74 -15.04
N PHE A 91 11.78 1.57 -15.35
CA PHE A 91 11.12 0.76 -14.34
C PHE A 91 12.08 0.32 -13.23
N GLN A 92 13.30 -0.12 -13.56
CA GLN A 92 14.29 -0.51 -12.55
C GLN A 92 14.66 0.66 -11.64
N GLN A 93 14.85 1.86 -12.21
CA GLN A 93 15.15 3.05 -11.42
C GLN A 93 13.97 3.45 -10.51
N GLU A 94 12.74 3.44 -11.02
CA GLU A 94 11.55 3.75 -10.21
C GLU A 94 11.28 2.68 -9.16
N TRP A 95 11.51 1.41 -9.46
CA TRP A 95 11.37 0.31 -8.51
C TRP A 95 12.35 0.44 -7.34
N ILE A 96 13.62 0.76 -7.61
CA ILE A 96 14.63 1.00 -6.56
C ILE A 96 14.20 2.18 -5.69
N LYS A 97 13.79 3.29 -6.30
CA LYS A 97 13.30 4.48 -5.57
C LYS A 97 12.12 4.10 -4.68
N MET A 98 11.11 3.41 -5.22
CA MET A 98 9.91 3.00 -4.47
C MET A 98 10.24 2.06 -3.30
N LYS A 99 11.18 1.14 -3.48
CA LYS A 99 11.59 0.20 -2.42
C LYS A 99 12.28 0.90 -1.25
N VAL A 100 13.04 1.96 -1.53
CA VAL A 100 13.87 2.68 -0.55
C VAL A 100 13.17 3.93 -0.02
N CYS A 101 12.03 4.32 -0.59
CA CYS A 101 11.30 5.56 -0.26
C CYS A 101 11.28 5.84 1.26
N ASN A 102 12.06 6.86 1.64
CA ASN A 102 12.04 7.57 2.91
C ASN A 102 10.94 8.62 2.90
#